data_AF-A0A836UWM7-F1
#
_entry.id   AF-A0A836UWM7-F1
#
_cell.length_a   1.000
_cell.length_b   1.000
_cell.length_c   1.000
_cell.angle_alpha   90.00
_cell.angle_beta   90.00
_cell.angle_gamma   90.00
#
_symmetry.space_group_name_H-M   'P 1'
#
loop_
_entity.id
_entity.type
_entity.pdbx_description
1 polymer ?
#
loop_
_entity_poly.entity_id
_entity_poly.type
_entity_poly.pdbx_seq_one_letter_code
_entity_poly.pdbx_strand_id
1 'polypeptide(L)'
;MNTNLAQNSYDFTISGVTLQTIHSKGYSLKDPISTTADYDQINNLHVTLNRITIDKGTLLAKSPNQINNDWLTNSTTADNFLDKHIKQLHLFINAKRKQPATVKMLNCLLSNLLNAHNTQSQLLYSRRKTDSNYKTVPKIADYLASQGLIYNVIGKANEYQGNQSFMIPTDKLIVEMKAAKVRVMLNNDAPMIEVRAAKVNGKRGDNLSIKRIATRQNKLYKSCIESVQAHNKLWLNHEVTLDDRHLVPFVNRIFNLSLSNGGRFYGASHLILPSQQREQLLIDGEQTIEPDFKAMHYCLLYAMEGIELNPLINDPYIINGYDRKTIKLASLVLLNSENIPAF
;
A
#
# COMPACT_ATOMS: atom_id res chain seq x y z
N MET A 1 21.27 -46.97 46.92
CA MET A 1 20.51 -45.76 47.24
C MET A 1 20.93 -44.67 46.27
N ASN A 2 19.92 -44.16 45.56
CA ASN A 2 19.86 -43.21 44.45
C ASN A 2 21.02 -42.23 44.21
N THR A 3 21.48 -42.28 42.96
CA THR A 3 22.05 -41.19 42.15
C THR A 3 21.05 -40.04 41.98
N ASN A 4 21.50 -38.79 42.08
CA ASN A 4 20.81 -37.65 41.49
C ASN A 4 21.81 -36.76 40.74
N LEU A 5 21.58 -36.67 39.44
CA LEU A 5 22.26 -35.84 38.46
C LEU A 5 21.78 -34.39 38.62
N ALA A 6 22.71 -33.46 38.84
CA ALA A 6 22.45 -32.03 38.75
C ALA A 6 22.38 -31.62 37.28
N GLN A 7 21.19 -31.24 36.80
CA GLN A 7 21.01 -30.55 35.53
C GLN A 7 21.18 -29.04 35.75
N ASN A 8 22.24 -28.49 35.15
CA ASN A 8 22.46 -27.06 35.00
C ASN A 8 21.37 -26.46 34.11
N SER A 9 20.56 -25.56 34.65
CA SER A 9 19.70 -24.64 33.90
C SER A 9 20.54 -23.49 33.35
N TYR A 10 20.70 -23.42 32.03
CA TYR A 10 21.23 -22.25 31.35
C TYR A 10 20.11 -21.20 31.23
N ASP A 11 20.26 -20.08 31.93
CA ASP A 11 19.41 -18.90 31.78
C ASP A 11 19.79 -18.15 30.50
N PHE A 12 18.95 -18.24 29.47
CA PHE A 12 18.99 -17.32 28.33
C PHE A 12 18.10 -16.11 28.64
N THR A 13 18.73 -15.01 29.04
CA THR A 13 18.08 -13.72 29.25
C THR A 13 17.89 -13.02 27.90
N ILE A 14 16.65 -12.97 27.40
CA ILE A 14 16.24 -11.97 26.40
C ILE A 14 15.74 -10.75 27.18
N SER A 15 16.46 -9.66 27.04
CA SER A 15 16.15 -8.36 27.62
C SER A 15 14.76 -7.85 27.19
N GLY A 16 13.90 -7.61 28.17
CA GLY A 16 13.06 -6.41 28.18
C GLY A 16 11.64 -6.48 27.61
N VAL A 17 10.84 -7.49 27.96
CA VAL A 17 9.36 -7.34 28.02
C VAL A 17 8.83 -8.07 29.25
N THR A 18 8.42 -7.31 30.26
CA THR A 18 7.69 -7.83 31.42
C THR A 18 6.27 -8.21 30.98
N LEU A 19 6.01 -9.48 30.75
CA LEU A 19 4.64 -9.98 30.52
C LEU A 19 3.92 -10.06 31.88
N GLN A 20 2.96 -9.16 32.10
CA GLN A 20 2.02 -9.29 33.22
C GLN A 20 1.01 -10.40 32.95
N THR A 21 0.85 -11.27 33.94
CA THR A 21 -0.10 -12.39 33.96
C THR A 21 -1.53 -11.85 34.04
N ILE A 22 -2.35 -12.09 33.02
CA ILE A 22 -3.80 -11.86 33.12
C ILE A 22 -4.44 -13.12 33.71
N HIS A 23 -4.96 -12.99 34.93
CA HIS A 23 -5.70 -14.04 35.64
C HIS A 23 -6.84 -14.58 34.77
N SER A 24 -6.76 -15.87 34.43
CA SER A 24 -7.83 -16.62 33.78
C SER A 24 -8.93 -16.96 34.81
N LYS A 25 -10.17 -16.56 34.52
CA LYS A 25 -11.36 -17.25 35.05
C LYS A 25 -11.60 -18.48 34.18
N GLY A 26 -11.34 -19.65 34.75
CA GLY A 26 -11.42 -20.93 34.06
C GLY A 26 -12.83 -21.30 33.61
N TYR A 27 -12.88 -21.99 32.47
CA TYR A 27 -14.00 -22.88 32.14
C TYR A 27 -13.44 -24.20 31.58
N SER A 28 -13.49 -25.19 32.47
CA SER A 28 -13.61 -26.65 32.32
C SER A 28 -13.42 -27.27 30.93
N LEU A 29 -12.30 -27.99 30.75
CA LEU A 29 -12.22 -29.16 29.88
C LEU A 29 -13.04 -30.29 30.52
N LYS A 30 -14.24 -30.54 30.00
CA LYS A 30 -14.97 -31.79 30.21
C LYS A 30 -15.41 -32.27 28.85
N ASP A 31 -14.69 -33.25 28.31
CA ASP A 31 -15.29 -34.51 27.87
C ASP A 31 -14.19 -35.59 27.79
N PRO A 32 -14.48 -36.84 28.20
CA PRO A 32 -13.48 -37.89 28.32
C PRO A 32 -13.11 -38.47 26.95
N ILE A 33 -11.83 -38.79 26.77
CA ILE A 33 -11.34 -39.58 25.64
C ILE A 33 -11.93 -40.99 25.79
N SER A 34 -13.07 -41.23 25.11
CA SER A 34 -13.60 -42.57 24.90
C SER A 34 -12.83 -43.22 23.76
N THR A 35 -11.90 -44.10 24.12
CA THR A 35 -11.20 -45.02 23.23
C THR A 35 -12.17 -46.06 22.69
N THR A 36 -12.72 -45.82 21.49
CA THR A 36 -13.12 -46.81 20.46
C THR A 36 -13.82 -46.06 19.33
N ALA A 37 -13.07 -45.66 18.31
CA ALA A 37 -13.61 -45.26 17.02
C ALA A 37 -12.60 -45.65 15.93
N ASP A 38 -13.12 -46.21 14.85
CA ASP A 38 -12.44 -46.94 13.77
C ASP A 38 -11.12 -46.35 13.27
N TYR A 39 -10.16 -47.25 13.05
CA TYR A 39 -8.81 -47.00 12.57
C TYR A 39 -8.69 -46.63 11.07
N ASP A 40 -9.76 -46.11 10.43
CA ASP A 40 -9.81 -46.04 8.96
C ASP A 40 -10.00 -44.66 8.30
N GLN A 41 -9.85 -43.52 9.01
CA GLN A 41 -9.90 -42.19 8.36
C GLN A 41 -8.93 -41.13 8.91
N ILE A 42 -7.64 -41.45 9.10
CA ILE A 42 -6.60 -40.41 9.19
C ILE A 42 -5.94 -40.26 7.82
N ASN A 43 -6.69 -39.80 6.84
CA ASN A 43 -6.12 -39.33 5.57
C ASN A 43 -5.89 -37.82 5.67
N ASN A 44 -4.62 -37.46 5.85
CA ASN A 44 -4.02 -36.12 5.76
C ASN A 44 -4.50 -35.08 6.79
N LEU A 45 -3.67 -34.86 7.82
CA LEU A 45 -3.69 -33.61 8.57
C LEU A 45 -3.27 -32.47 7.60
N HIS A 46 -4.24 -31.75 7.06
CA HIS A 46 -3.99 -30.61 6.17
C HIS A 46 -3.48 -29.41 6.99
N VAL A 47 -2.24 -29.49 7.47
CA VAL A 47 -1.56 -28.32 8.06
C VAL A 47 -1.29 -27.37 6.92
N THR A 48 -2.12 -26.32 6.81
CA THR A 48 -1.88 -25.29 5.79
C THR A 48 -0.77 -24.39 6.32
N LEU A 49 0.48 -24.72 5.96
CA LEU A 49 1.65 -23.90 6.28
C LEU A 49 1.38 -22.44 5.89
N ASN A 50 1.76 -21.51 6.76
CA ASN A 50 1.63 -20.06 6.57
C ASN A 50 0.20 -19.53 6.35
N ARG A 51 -0.83 -20.27 6.75
CA ARG A 51 -2.22 -19.77 6.83
C ARG A 51 -2.67 -19.70 8.28
N ILE A 52 -3.08 -18.52 8.71
CA ILE A 52 -3.53 -18.25 10.09
C ILE A 52 -4.98 -17.79 10.02
N THR A 53 -5.88 -18.51 10.68
CA THR A 53 -7.30 -18.10 10.83
C THR A 53 -7.49 -17.55 12.24
N ILE A 54 -8.08 -16.37 12.35
CA ILE A 54 -8.30 -15.71 13.64
C ILE A 54 -9.81 -15.69 13.93
N ASP A 55 -10.24 -16.47 14.92
CA ASP A 55 -11.64 -16.60 15.29
C ASP A 55 -12.15 -15.49 16.21
N LYS A 56 -11.26 -14.91 17.04
CA LYS A 56 -11.56 -13.82 18.00
C LYS A 56 -10.29 -12.98 18.26
N GLY A 57 -10.44 -11.67 18.41
CA GLY A 57 -9.37 -10.76 18.85
C GLY A 57 -8.91 -9.72 17.82
N THR A 58 -8.21 -8.70 18.32
CA THR A 58 -7.63 -7.59 17.56
C THR A 58 -6.24 -7.98 17.03
N LEU A 59 -6.15 -8.37 15.77
CA LEU A 59 -4.90 -8.22 15.02
C LEU A 59 -5.17 -7.23 13.90
N LEU A 60 -4.94 -5.97 14.23
CA LEU A 60 -5.00 -4.88 13.26
C LEU A 60 -3.69 -4.86 12.48
N ALA A 61 -3.81 -4.87 11.15
CA ALA A 61 -2.70 -4.52 10.31
C ALA A 61 -2.38 -3.03 10.57
N LYS A 62 -1.18 -2.72 11.06
CA LYS A 62 -0.79 -1.36 11.46
C LYS A 62 -0.46 -0.57 10.20
N SER A 63 -1.32 0.39 9.83
CA SER A 63 -1.19 1.22 8.61
C SER A 63 -0.98 0.39 7.33
N PRO A 64 -1.96 -0.44 6.95
CA PRO A 64 -1.76 -1.44 5.92
C PRO A 64 -1.95 -0.88 4.52
N ASN A 65 -1.24 -1.46 3.56
CA ASN A 65 -1.46 -1.18 2.16
C ASN A 65 -2.75 -1.83 1.66
N GLN A 66 -3.41 -1.15 0.74
CA GLN A 66 -4.52 -1.71 -0.04
C GLN A 66 -4.01 -2.17 -1.41
N ILE A 67 -4.71 -3.12 -2.02
CA ILE A 67 -4.40 -3.56 -3.39
C ILE A 67 -4.59 -2.40 -4.35
N ASN A 68 -3.50 -1.98 -4.98
CA ASN A 68 -3.52 -1.11 -6.14
C ASN A 68 -3.63 -1.98 -7.41
N ASN A 69 -4.80 -1.95 -8.06
CA ASN A 69 -5.08 -2.74 -9.27
C ASN A 69 -4.32 -2.26 -10.51
N ASP A 70 -3.69 -1.08 -10.42
CA ASP A 70 -2.91 -0.49 -11.50
C ASP A 70 -1.45 -0.94 -11.50
N TRP A 71 -1.02 -1.63 -10.45
CA TRP A 71 0.35 -2.10 -10.32
C TRP A 71 0.53 -3.50 -10.87
N LEU A 72 1.60 -3.69 -11.62
CA LEU A 72 2.11 -4.96 -12.10
C LEU A 72 3.59 -5.06 -11.76
N THR A 73 4.16 -6.24 -11.89
CA THR A 73 5.60 -6.43 -11.91
C THR A 73 6.16 -5.99 -13.27
N ASN A 74 7.40 -5.51 -13.28
CA ASN A 74 8.16 -5.25 -14.50
C ASN A 74 8.48 -6.50 -15.32
N SER A 75 8.19 -7.67 -14.76
CA SER A 75 8.36 -8.92 -15.46
C SER A 75 7.30 -9.04 -16.55
N THR A 76 7.65 -8.58 -17.75
CA THR A 76 6.87 -8.91 -18.94
C THR A 76 6.77 -10.44 -19.04
N THR A 77 5.75 -10.94 -19.72
CA THR A 77 5.41 -12.37 -19.89
C THR A 77 6.51 -13.25 -20.56
N ALA A 78 7.76 -12.80 -20.57
CA ALA A 78 8.96 -13.52 -20.98
C ALA A 78 9.99 -13.69 -19.83
N ASP A 79 9.65 -13.29 -18.61
CA ASP A 79 10.50 -13.46 -17.43
C ASP A 79 10.19 -14.76 -16.69
N ASN A 80 11.26 -15.51 -16.40
CA ASN A 80 11.21 -16.80 -15.71
C ASN A 80 10.45 -16.76 -14.37
N PHE A 81 10.40 -15.61 -13.68
CA PHE A 81 9.76 -15.46 -12.38
C PHE A 81 8.23 -15.55 -12.44
N LEU A 82 7.58 -14.65 -13.19
CA LEU A 82 6.12 -14.63 -13.24
C LEU A 82 5.57 -15.87 -13.95
N ASP A 83 6.22 -16.33 -15.03
CA ASP A 83 5.82 -17.52 -15.75
C ASP A 83 5.89 -18.79 -14.89
N LYS A 84 6.91 -18.92 -14.03
CA LYS A 84 7.01 -19.99 -13.03
C LYS A 84 5.78 -19.99 -12.13
N HIS A 85 5.42 -18.84 -11.56
CA HIS A 85 4.26 -18.78 -10.65
C HIS A 85 2.92 -18.89 -11.37
N ILE A 86 2.79 -18.45 -12.62
CA ILE A 86 1.60 -18.70 -13.45
C ILE A 86 1.40 -20.21 -13.65
N LYS A 87 2.47 -20.94 -14.01
CA LYS A 87 2.42 -22.39 -14.20
C LYS A 87 2.05 -23.11 -12.90
N GLN A 88 2.69 -22.76 -11.78
CA GLN A 88 2.41 -23.34 -10.48
C GLN A 88 1.00 -23.05 -9.96
N LEU A 89 0.53 -21.80 -10.09
CA LEU A 89 -0.84 -21.43 -9.74
C LEU A 89 -1.86 -22.22 -10.57
N HIS A 90 -1.61 -22.37 -11.87
CA HIS A 90 -2.49 -23.10 -12.78
C HIS A 90 -2.66 -24.58 -12.37
N LEU A 91 -1.55 -25.22 -11.99
CA LEU A 91 -1.54 -26.58 -11.42
C LEU A 91 -2.28 -26.63 -10.07
N PHE A 92 -1.98 -25.68 -9.17
CA PHE A 92 -2.58 -25.61 -7.83
C PHE A 92 -4.12 -25.51 -7.88
N ILE A 93 -4.67 -24.68 -8.78
CA ILE A 93 -6.13 -24.51 -8.89
C ILE A 93 -6.79 -25.55 -9.79
N ASN A 94 -6.03 -26.50 -10.35
CA ASN A 94 -6.49 -27.51 -11.30
C ASN A 94 -7.36 -26.91 -12.44
N ALA A 95 -6.92 -25.79 -13.00
CA ALA A 95 -7.68 -25.12 -14.05
C ALA A 95 -7.45 -25.81 -15.40
N LYS A 96 -8.52 -25.98 -16.19
CA LYS A 96 -8.41 -26.55 -17.55
C LYS A 96 -7.73 -25.60 -18.55
N ARG A 97 -7.78 -24.29 -18.30
CA ARG A 97 -7.23 -23.24 -19.17
C ARG A 97 -6.69 -22.08 -18.33
N LYS A 98 -5.66 -21.40 -18.82
CA LYS A 98 -5.15 -20.15 -18.22
C LYS A 98 -6.22 -19.06 -18.34
N GLN A 99 -6.59 -18.45 -17.22
CA GLN A 99 -7.57 -17.37 -17.16
C GLN A 99 -6.84 -16.02 -17.11
N PRO A 100 -6.97 -15.13 -18.12
CA PRO A 100 -6.23 -13.88 -18.18
C PRO A 100 -6.43 -12.99 -16.94
N ALA A 101 -7.65 -12.94 -16.39
CA ALA A 101 -7.95 -12.17 -15.19
C ALA A 101 -7.19 -12.69 -13.95
N THR A 102 -7.04 -14.02 -13.81
CA THR A 102 -6.30 -14.63 -12.71
C THR A 102 -4.80 -14.37 -12.85
N VAL A 103 -4.27 -14.42 -14.07
CA VAL A 103 -2.85 -14.09 -14.34
C VAL A 103 -2.57 -12.62 -14.03
N LYS A 104 -3.44 -11.71 -14.49
CA LYS A 104 -3.33 -10.27 -14.19
C LYS A 104 -3.39 -10.02 -12.68
N MET A 105 -4.31 -10.68 -11.97
CA MET A 105 -4.42 -10.53 -10.53
C MET A 105 -3.23 -11.13 -9.77
N LEU A 106 -2.65 -12.26 -10.21
CA LEU A 106 -1.42 -12.79 -9.60
C LEU A 106 -0.29 -11.77 -9.73
N ASN A 107 -0.10 -11.23 -10.93
CA ASN A 107 0.92 -10.21 -11.19
C ASN A 107 0.70 -8.96 -10.31
N CYS A 108 -0.55 -8.50 -10.21
CA CYS A 108 -0.96 -7.40 -9.34
C CYS A 108 -0.67 -7.68 -7.86
N LEU A 109 -0.99 -8.86 -7.34
CA LEU A 109 -0.73 -9.18 -5.94
C LEU A 109 0.78 -9.27 -5.65
N LEU A 110 1.57 -9.81 -6.57
CA LEU A 110 3.03 -9.88 -6.41
C LEU A 110 3.67 -8.49 -6.35
N SER A 111 3.25 -7.55 -7.22
CA SER A 111 3.76 -6.17 -7.17
C SER A 111 3.35 -5.44 -5.89
N ASN A 112 2.09 -5.62 -5.45
CA ASN A 112 1.62 -5.05 -4.19
C ASN A 112 2.31 -5.65 -2.96
N LEU A 113 2.65 -6.94 -2.97
CA LEU A 113 3.42 -7.59 -1.90
C LEU A 113 4.85 -7.06 -1.84
N LEU A 114 5.50 -6.80 -2.99
CA LEU A 114 6.80 -6.15 -3.02
C LEU A 114 6.74 -4.74 -2.39
N ASN A 115 5.72 -3.94 -2.75
CA ASN A 115 5.52 -2.64 -2.11
C ASN A 115 5.23 -2.76 -0.60
N ALA A 116 4.45 -3.76 -0.18
CA ALA A 116 4.19 -4.01 1.23
C ALA A 116 5.48 -4.31 2.01
N HIS A 117 6.40 -5.09 1.43
CA HIS A 117 7.74 -5.28 2.01
C HIS A 117 8.53 -3.97 2.10
N ASN A 118 8.60 -3.20 1.00
CA ASN A 118 9.38 -1.95 0.96
C ASN A 118 8.85 -0.89 1.93
N THR A 119 7.55 -0.91 2.21
CA THR A 119 6.90 -0.02 3.19
C THR A 119 6.78 -0.63 4.58
N GLN A 120 7.36 -1.81 4.81
CA GLN A 120 7.33 -2.56 6.08
C GLN A 120 5.91 -2.74 6.64
N SER A 121 4.96 -3.06 5.76
CA SER A 121 3.54 -3.11 6.05
C SER A 121 2.89 -4.39 5.50
N GLN A 122 1.60 -4.58 5.78
CA GLN A 122 0.80 -5.71 5.30
C GLN A 122 -0.02 -5.31 4.07
N LEU A 123 -0.44 -6.29 3.26
CA LEU A 123 -1.35 -6.08 2.14
C LEU A 123 -2.76 -6.56 2.50
N LEU A 124 -3.72 -5.64 2.66
CA LEU A 124 -5.12 -5.97 2.90
C LEU A 124 -5.79 -6.55 1.67
N TYR A 125 -6.71 -7.47 1.89
CA TYR A 125 -7.64 -7.93 0.87
C TYR A 125 -9.01 -8.30 1.43
N SER A 126 -10.02 -8.19 0.57
CA SER A 126 -11.40 -8.50 0.89
C SER A 126 -11.72 -9.97 0.66
N ARG A 127 -12.51 -10.54 1.58
CA ARG A 127 -13.21 -11.83 1.42
C ARG A 127 -14.74 -11.65 1.41
N ARG A 128 -15.24 -10.44 1.13
CA ARG A 128 -16.69 -10.20 1.02
C ARG A 128 -17.20 -10.66 -0.34
N LYS A 129 -18.35 -11.35 -0.39
CA LYS A 129 -18.96 -11.84 -1.63
C LYS A 129 -19.32 -10.74 -2.64
N THR A 130 -19.48 -9.50 -2.18
CA THR A 130 -19.77 -8.32 -3.02
C THR A 130 -18.54 -7.76 -3.73
N ASP A 131 -17.33 -8.18 -3.36
CA ASP A 131 -16.10 -7.78 -4.00
C ASP A 131 -15.93 -8.50 -5.35
N SER A 132 -15.61 -7.77 -6.41
CA SER A 132 -15.42 -8.33 -7.76
C SER A 132 -14.33 -9.39 -7.81
N ASN A 133 -13.35 -9.31 -6.90
CA ASN A 133 -12.21 -10.21 -6.81
C ASN A 133 -12.34 -11.26 -5.69
N TYR A 134 -13.52 -11.37 -5.05
CA TYR A 134 -13.82 -12.30 -3.95
C TYR A 134 -13.37 -13.74 -4.20
N LYS A 135 -13.49 -14.23 -5.44
CA LYS A 135 -13.08 -15.60 -5.78
C LYS A 135 -11.61 -15.69 -6.16
N THR A 136 -11.03 -14.63 -6.71
CA THR A 136 -9.71 -14.68 -7.35
C THR A 136 -8.60 -14.43 -6.34
N VAL A 137 -8.72 -13.37 -5.53
CA VAL A 137 -7.67 -12.98 -4.57
C VAL A 137 -7.47 -14.04 -3.48
N PRO A 138 -8.51 -14.57 -2.81
CA PRO A 138 -8.32 -15.63 -1.83
C PRO A 138 -7.69 -16.90 -2.40
N LYS A 139 -8.02 -17.28 -3.64
CA LYS A 139 -7.40 -18.44 -4.31
C LYS A 139 -5.91 -18.23 -4.55
N ILE A 140 -5.51 -17.03 -5.00
CA ILE A 140 -4.09 -16.70 -5.18
C ILE A 140 -3.38 -16.64 -3.84
N ALA A 141 -4.01 -16.08 -2.80
CA ALA A 141 -3.45 -16.04 -1.45
C ALA A 141 -3.23 -17.46 -0.90
N ASP A 142 -4.19 -18.37 -1.07
CA ASP A 142 -4.07 -19.77 -0.64
C ASP A 142 -2.93 -20.48 -1.41
N TYR A 143 -2.79 -20.22 -2.71
CA TYR A 143 -1.64 -20.69 -3.50
C TYR A 143 -0.31 -20.17 -2.96
N LEU A 144 -0.16 -18.84 -2.80
CA LEU A 144 1.09 -18.24 -2.33
C LEU A 144 1.48 -18.75 -0.93
N ALA A 145 0.49 -18.91 -0.03
CA ALA A 145 0.72 -19.47 1.29
C ALA A 145 1.19 -20.93 1.22
N SER A 146 0.57 -21.76 0.38
CA SER A 146 0.98 -23.16 0.17
C SER A 146 2.41 -23.31 -0.34
N GLN A 147 2.92 -22.30 -1.07
CA GLN A 147 4.29 -22.26 -1.57
C GLN A 147 5.29 -21.66 -0.57
N GLY A 148 4.82 -21.24 0.61
CA GLY A 148 5.63 -20.57 1.62
C GLY A 148 6.05 -19.14 1.24
N LEU A 149 5.37 -18.51 0.28
CA LEU A 149 5.73 -17.19 -0.25
C LEU A 149 5.11 -16.03 0.53
N ILE A 150 4.03 -16.30 1.25
CA ILE A 150 3.39 -15.33 2.14
C ILE A 150 2.97 -15.99 3.46
N TYR A 151 2.82 -15.18 4.50
CA TYR A 151 1.90 -15.44 5.61
C TYR A 151 0.53 -14.86 5.26
N ASN A 152 -0.48 -15.71 5.22
CA ASN A 152 -1.86 -15.34 4.92
C ASN A 152 -2.69 -15.35 6.20
N VAL A 153 -3.10 -14.18 6.66
CA VAL A 153 -3.92 -14.02 7.86
C VAL A 153 -5.36 -13.77 7.45
N ILE A 154 -6.24 -14.71 7.80
CA ILE A 154 -7.67 -14.66 7.54
C ILE A 154 -8.37 -14.11 8.77
N GLY A 155 -8.61 -12.81 8.75
CA GLY A 155 -9.42 -12.12 9.74
C GLY A 155 -10.92 -12.32 9.50
N LYS A 156 -11.68 -12.36 10.59
CA LYS A 156 -13.14 -12.27 10.57
C LYS A 156 -13.55 -10.80 10.67
N ALA A 157 -14.35 -10.32 9.72
CA ALA A 157 -14.94 -8.99 9.83
C ALA A 157 -15.79 -8.91 11.09
N ASN A 158 -15.57 -7.90 11.91
CA ASN A 158 -16.46 -7.54 13.00
C ASN A 158 -16.77 -6.04 12.92
N GLU A 159 -17.91 -5.64 13.48
CA GLU A 159 -18.42 -4.27 13.40
C GLU A 159 -17.62 -3.27 14.23
N TYR A 160 -16.81 -3.75 15.18
CA TYR A 160 -16.08 -2.92 16.12
C TYR A 160 -14.60 -2.70 15.77
N GLN A 161 -13.99 -3.58 14.98
CA GLN A 161 -12.53 -3.60 14.80
C GLN A 161 -12.10 -3.46 13.34
N GLY A 162 -13.03 -3.43 12.37
CA GLY A 162 -12.65 -3.23 10.97
C GLY A 162 -11.68 -4.28 10.43
N ASN A 163 -11.61 -5.45 11.07
CA ASN A 163 -10.67 -6.50 10.73
C ASN A 163 -10.91 -6.99 9.29
N GLN A 164 -9.83 -7.08 8.53
CA GLN A 164 -9.82 -7.61 7.16
C GLN A 164 -8.73 -8.69 7.05
N SER A 165 -8.82 -9.52 6.02
CA SER A 165 -7.74 -10.46 5.74
C SER A 165 -6.54 -9.70 5.17
N PHE A 166 -5.34 -10.18 5.47
CA PHE A 166 -4.11 -9.55 4.98
C PHE A 166 -3.02 -10.58 4.69
N MET A 167 -2.04 -10.16 3.90
CA MET A 167 -0.89 -10.96 3.48
C MET A 167 0.40 -10.25 3.86
N ILE A 168 1.41 -11.03 4.24
CA ILE A 168 2.78 -10.56 4.50
C ILE A 168 3.72 -11.39 3.62
N PRO A 169 4.56 -10.79 2.77
CA PRO A 169 5.55 -11.54 1.99
C PRO A 169 6.60 -12.17 2.92
N THR A 170 7.01 -13.40 2.62
CA THR A 170 8.14 -14.05 3.32
C THR A 170 9.46 -13.64 2.68
N ASP A 171 10.57 -13.83 3.40
CA ASP A 171 11.91 -13.61 2.85
C ASP A 171 12.18 -14.46 1.61
N LYS A 172 11.59 -15.66 1.54
CA LYS A 172 11.64 -16.52 0.36
C LYS A 172 11.12 -15.79 -0.88
N LEU A 173 9.94 -15.16 -0.79
CA LEU A 173 9.37 -14.41 -1.92
C LEU A 173 10.25 -13.21 -2.29
N ILE A 174 10.75 -12.50 -1.29
CA ILE A 174 11.61 -11.31 -1.52
C ILE A 174 12.95 -11.70 -2.15
N VAL A 175 13.57 -12.80 -1.74
CA VAL A 175 14.78 -13.32 -2.37
C VAL A 175 14.51 -13.73 -3.82
N GLU A 176 13.40 -14.42 -4.10
CA GLU A 176 13.01 -14.76 -5.48
C GLU A 176 12.79 -13.50 -6.33
N MET A 177 12.13 -12.48 -5.79
CA MET A 177 11.90 -11.19 -6.46
C MET A 177 13.20 -10.42 -6.70
N LYS A 178 14.10 -10.35 -5.72
CA LYS A 178 15.42 -9.69 -5.84
C LYS A 178 16.28 -10.38 -6.91
N ALA A 179 16.35 -11.71 -6.90
CA ALA A 179 17.09 -12.48 -7.90
C ALA A 179 16.57 -12.25 -9.32
N ALA A 180 15.25 -12.10 -9.47
CA ALA A 180 14.60 -11.77 -10.73
C ALA A 180 14.54 -10.26 -11.04
N LYS A 181 15.14 -9.40 -10.20
CA LYS A 181 15.12 -7.92 -10.35
C LYS A 181 13.71 -7.35 -10.53
N VAL A 182 12.75 -7.91 -9.79
CA VAL A 182 11.34 -7.50 -9.85
C VAL A 182 11.17 -6.08 -9.31
N ARG A 183 10.43 -5.26 -10.03
CA ARG A 183 10.02 -3.89 -9.66
C ARG A 183 8.53 -3.72 -9.85
N VAL A 184 7.95 -2.74 -9.15
CA VAL A 184 6.58 -2.30 -9.41
C VAL A 184 6.57 -1.43 -10.67
N MET A 185 5.61 -1.68 -11.55
CA MET A 185 5.31 -0.88 -12.74
C MET A 185 3.82 -0.55 -12.80
N LEU A 186 3.47 0.55 -13.44
CA LEU A 186 2.09 0.81 -13.85
C LEU A 186 1.70 -0.10 -15.01
N ASN A 187 0.47 -0.60 -14.99
CA ASN A 187 -0.13 -1.21 -16.17
C ASN A 187 -0.39 -0.14 -17.24
N ASN A 188 -0.44 -0.55 -18.52
CA ASN A 188 -0.60 0.37 -19.65
C ASN A 188 -1.92 1.16 -19.65
N ASP A 189 -2.94 0.67 -18.95
CA ASP A 189 -4.27 1.27 -18.86
C ASP A 189 -4.47 2.10 -17.59
N ALA A 190 -3.41 2.29 -16.78
CA ALA A 190 -3.52 2.92 -15.48
C ALA A 190 -4.03 4.38 -15.64
N PRO A 191 -5.05 4.80 -14.88
CA PRO A 191 -5.59 6.14 -14.98
C PRO A 191 -4.58 7.17 -14.46
N MET A 192 -4.05 7.98 -15.37
CA MET A 192 -3.10 9.06 -15.03
C MET A 192 -3.79 10.36 -14.61
N ILE A 193 -5.09 10.50 -14.93
CA ILE A 193 -5.92 11.64 -14.54
C ILE A 193 -7.20 11.13 -13.90
N GLU A 194 -7.51 11.70 -12.73
CA GLU A 194 -8.80 11.57 -12.07
C GLU A 194 -9.48 12.93 -11.93
N VAL A 195 -10.79 12.98 -12.15
CA VAL A 195 -11.59 14.18 -11.92
C VAL A 195 -12.69 13.85 -10.91
N ARG A 196 -12.57 14.39 -9.71
CA ARG A 196 -13.49 14.13 -8.60
C ARG A 196 -14.80 14.88 -8.82
N ALA A 197 -15.92 14.21 -8.57
CA ALA A 197 -17.22 14.87 -8.50
C ALA A 197 -17.37 15.72 -7.23
N ALA A 198 -18.38 16.60 -7.24
CA ALA A 198 -18.77 17.36 -6.07
C ALA A 198 -19.14 16.43 -4.89
N LYS A 199 -18.96 16.94 -3.68
CA LYS A 199 -19.54 16.31 -2.49
C LYS A 199 -21.02 16.71 -2.39
N VAL A 200 -21.89 15.73 -2.15
CA VAL A 200 -23.31 15.93 -1.83
C VAL A 200 -23.52 15.41 -0.41
N ASN A 201 -24.01 16.27 0.49
CA ASN A 201 -24.17 15.95 1.93
C ASN A 201 -22.90 15.38 2.57
N GLY A 202 -21.75 15.98 2.26
CA GLY A 202 -20.43 15.55 2.73
C GLY A 202 -19.88 14.27 2.09
N LYS A 203 -20.68 13.54 1.30
CA LYS A 203 -20.26 12.32 0.61
C LYS A 203 -19.85 12.63 -0.82
N ARG A 204 -18.68 12.12 -1.23
CA ARG A 204 -18.19 12.24 -2.60
C ARG A 204 -18.90 11.21 -3.49
N GLY A 205 -19.45 11.66 -4.61
CA GLY A 205 -19.93 10.76 -5.66
C GLY A 205 -18.78 10.09 -6.43
N ASP A 206 -19.14 9.31 -7.45
CA ASP A 206 -18.15 8.71 -8.35
C ASP A 206 -17.37 9.77 -9.12
N ASN A 207 -16.13 9.43 -9.51
CA ASN A 207 -15.32 10.30 -10.36
C ASN A 207 -16.02 10.57 -11.71
N LEU A 208 -15.82 11.76 -12.25
CA LEU A 208 -16.35 12.15 -13.56
C LEU A 208 -15.67 11.32 -14.67
N SER A 209 -16.44 11.04 -15.73
CA SER A 209 -15.94 10.25 -16.87
C SER A 209 -14.82 10.97 -17.62
N ILE A 210 -13.59 10.49 -17.42
CA ILE A 210 -12.42 11.05 -18.10
C ILE A 210 -12.51 10.92 -19.63
N LYS A 211 -13.12 9.83 -20.13
CA LYS A 211 -13.38 9.64 -21.57
C LYS A 211 -14.22 10.78 -22.14
N ARG A 212 -15.32 11.12 -21.47
CA ARG A 212 -16.20 12.22 -21.90
C ARG A 212 -15.50 13.58 -21.82
N ILE A 213 -14.67 13.80 -20.81
CA ILE A 213 -13.87 15.02 -20.66
C ILE A 213 -12.83 15.13 -21.79
N ALA A 214 -12.08 14.06 -22.05
CA ALA A 214 -11.07 14.03 -23.10
C ALA A 214 -11.66 14.30 -24.50
N THR A 215 -12.86 13.77 -24.79
CA THR A 215 -13.56 14.08 -26.05
C THR A 215 -13.98 15.55 -26.15
N ARG A 216 -14.51 16.13 -25.08
CA ARG A 216 -15.05 17.50 -25.09
C ARG A 216 -14.01 18.60 -24.92
N GLN A 217 -12.91 18.29 -24.23
CA GLN A 217 -11.87 19.25 -23.84
C GLN A 217 -10.48 18.72 -24.21
N ASN A 218 -10.35 18.19 -25.43
CA ASN A 218 -9.16 17.46 -25.89
C ASN A 218 -7.85 18.24 -25.67
N LYS A 219 -7.81 19.53 -26.03
CA LYS A 219 -6.61 20.37 -25.86
C LYS A 219 -6.18 20.50 -24.40
N LEU A 220 -7.13 20.79 -23.51
CA LEU A 220 -6.85 20.92 -22.08
C LEU A 220 -6.45 19.57 -21.48
N TYR A 221 -7.16 18.50 -21.83
CA TYR A 221 -6.83 17.14 -21.42
C TYR A 221 -5.40 16.75 -21.83
N LYS A 222 -5.01 17.01 -23.09
CA LYS A 222 -3.65 16.76 -23.59
C LYS A 222 -2.60 17.51 -22.78
N SER A 223 -2.78 18.81 -22.58
CA SER A 223 -1.88 19.62 -21.75
C SER A 223 -1.77 19.09 -20.31
N CYS A 224 -2.86 18.60 -19.73
CA CYS A 224 -2.83 18.00 -18.40
C CYS A 224 -2.10 16.66 -18.36
N ILE A 225 -2.36 15.77 -19.33
CA ILE A 225 -1.86 14.38 -19.31
C ILE A 225 -0.40 14.26 -19.72
N GLU A 226 0.09 15.14 -20.60
CA GLU A 226 1.47 15.11 -21.09
C GLU A 226 2.48 15.18 -19.93
N SER A 227 2.25 16.05 -18.95
CA SER A 227 3.13 16.20 -17.78
C SER A 227 3.24 14.92 -16.93
N VAL A 228 2.12 14.23 -16.67
CA VAL A 228 2.10 12.98 -15.89
C VAL A 228 2.65 11.81 -16.68
N GLN A 229 2.40 11.76 -18.00
CA GLN A 229 2.99 10.76 -18.87
C GLN A 229 4.52 10.90 -18.94
N ALA A 230 5.02 12.12 -19.10
CA ALA A 230 6.46 12.39 -19.11
C ALA A 230 7.11 11.96 -17.79
N HIS A 231 6.53 12.33 -16.65
CA HIS A 231 7.01 11.92 -15.32
C HIS A 231 7.02 10.39 -15.17
N ASN A 232 5.89 9.72 -15.41
CA ASN A 232 5.81 8.26 -15.22
C ASN A 232 6.72 7.49 -16.19
N LYS A 233 6.88 7.98 -17.43
CA LYS A 233 7.79 7.38 -18.41
C LYS A 233 9.25 7.52 -18.01
N LEU A 234 9.65 8.67 -17.44
CA LEU A 234 10.99 8.88 -16.89
C LEU A 234 11.33 7.76 -15.90
N TRP A 235 10.44 7.53 -14.94
CA TRP A 235 10.62 6.50 -13.90
C TRP A 235 10.57 5.05 -14.37
N LEU A 236 10.31 4.77 -15.65
CA LEU A 236 10.50 3.42 -16.18
C LEU A 236 11.98 3.06 -16.36
N ASN A 237 12.85 4.07 -16.49
CA ASN A 237 14.29 3.91 -16.73
C ASN A 237 15.15 4.31 -15.53
N HIS A 238 14.54 4.84 -14.47
CA HIS A 238 15.22 5.32 -13.28
C HIS A 238 14.65 4.61 -12.06
N GLU A 239 15.47 4.49 -11.02
CA GLU A 239 15.03 3.98 -9.73
C GLU A 239 15.22 5.01 -8.63
N VAL A 240 14.29 4.97 -7.67
CA VAL A 240 14.40 5.71 -6.43
C VAL A 240 14.44 4.71 -5.28
N THR A 241 15.41 4.88 -4.38
CA THR A 241 15.61 3.98 -3.24
C THR A 241 15.69 4.75 -1.92
N LEU A 242 15.29 4.06 -0.85
CA LEU A 242 15.41 4.49 0.54
C LEU A 242 15.84 3.28 1.38
N ASP A 243 17.05 3.31 1.94
CA ASP A 243 17.66 2.18 2.67
C ASP A 243 17.58 0.85 1.89
N ASP A 244 18.04 0.84 0.64
CA ASP A 244 17.98 -0.31 -0.30
C ASP A 244 16.56 -0.77 -0.72
N ARG A 245 15.52 -0.02 -0.35
CA ARG A 245 14.13 -0.33 -0.71
C ARG A 245 13.70 0.53 -1.90
N HIS A 246 13.22 -0.12 -2.95
CA HIS A 246 12.65 0.60 -4.09
C HIS A 246 11.34 1.29 -3.70
N LEU A 247 11.26 2.59 -3.95
CA LEU A 247 10.03 3.34 -3.83
C LEU A 247 9.21 3.23 -5.13
N VAL A 248 7.89 3.38 -5.03
CA VAL A 248 7.01 3.44 -6.21
C VAL A 248 6.86 4.90 -6.63
N PRO A 249 7.45 5.33 -7.76
CA PRO A 249 7.55 6.76 -8.09
C PRO A 249 6.40 7.28 -8.95
N PHE A 250 5.43 6.42 -9.27
CA PHE A 250 4.38 6.75 -10.21
C PHE A 250 3.34 7.68 -9.62
N VAL A 251 2.93 8.65 -10.42
CA VAL A 251 1.96 9.67 -10.03
C VAL A 251 0.72 9.65 -10.90
N ASN A 252 -0.39 10.13 -10.34
CA ASN A 252 -1.57 10.56 -11.07
C ASN A 252 -1.85 12.04 -10.77
N ARG A 253 -2.60 12.71 -11.65
CA ARG A 253 -3.11 14.06 -11.39
C ARG A 253 -4.56 14.01 -11.00
N ILE A 254 -4.88 14.66 -9.88
CA ILE A 254 -6.24 14.67 -9.34
C ILE A 254 -6.82 16.08 -9.41
N PHE A 255 -7.91 16.19 -10.15
CA PHE A 255 -8.68 17.42 -10.34
C PHE A 255 -10.02 17.35 -9.60
N ASN A 256 -10.63 18.50 -9.35
CA ASN A 256 -11.92 18.62 -8.70
C ASN A 256 -12.92 19.29 -9.65
N LEU A 257 -14.06 18.67 -9.94
CA LEU A 257 -15.14 19.18 -10.80
C LEU A 257 -14.79 19.36 -12.29
N SER A 258 -13.59 19.83 -12.62
CA SER A 258 -13.11 20.10 -13.98
C SER A 258 -11.58 20.04 -14.06
N LEU A 259 -11.02 19.99 -15.26
CA LEU A 259 -9.56 20.02 -15.49
C LEU A 259 -8.91 21.38 -15.16
N SER A 260 -9.69 22.42 -14.91
CA SER A 260 -9.19 23.74 -14.52
C SER A 260 -8.97 23.88 -13.02
N ASN A 261 -9.43 22.91 -12.22
CA ASN A 261 -9.49 23.02 -10.76
C ASN A 261 -8.64 21.92 -10.11
N GLY A 262 -7.59 22.33 -9.40
CA GLY A 262 -6.65 21.42 -8.75
C GLY A 262 -5.59 20.88 -9.72
N GLY A 263 -5.45 19.55 -9.78
CA GLY A 263 -4.50 18.91 -10.68
C GLY A 263 -3.08 18.76 -10.13
N ARG A 264 -2.92 18.71 -8.80
CA ARG A 264 -1.64 18.33 -8.18
C ARG A 264 -1.32 16.86 -8.48
N PHE A 265 -0.03 16.52 -8.41
CA PHE A 265 0.46 15.14 -8.49
C PHE A 265 0.23 14.41 -7.15
N TYR A 266 -0.21 13.17 -7.23
CA TYR A 266 -0.43 12.28 -6.10
C TYR A 266 0.02 10.86 -6.43
N GLY A 267 0.10 9.98 -5.42
CA GLY A 267 0.27 8.53 -5.61
C GLY A 267 1.68 8.01 -5.40
N ALA A 268 2.72 8.78 -5.73
CA ALA A 268 4.09 8.33 -5.56
C ALA A 268 4.49 8.25 -4.08
N SER A 269 5.26 7.22 -3.73
CA SER A 269 5.71 6.96 -2.35
C SER A 269 6.53 8.12 -1.78
N HIS A 270 7.37 8.77 -2.61
CA HIS A 270 8.23 9.87 -2.15
C HIS A 270 7.45 11.14 -1.75
N LEU A 271 6.21 11.30 -2.22
CA LEU A 271 5.38 12.48 -1.90
C LEU A 271 4.87 12.51 -0.46
N ILE A 272 4.91 11.37 0.24
CA ILE A 272 4.39 11.23 1.62
C ILE A 272 5.50 10.95 2.64
N LEU A 273 6.76 11.03 2.23
CA LEU A 273 7.89 10.77 3.13
C LEU A 273 8.06 11.88 4.17
N PRO A 274 8.31 11.52 5.44
CA PRO A 274 8.80 12.46 6.45
C PRO A 274 10.06 13.20 5.99
N SER A 275 10.22 14.43 6.46
CA SER A 275 11.36 15.28 6.07
C SER A 275 12.73 14.62 6.29
N GLN A 276 12.92 13.96 7.42
CA GLN A 276 14.18 13.29 7.77
C GLN A 276 14.52 12.13 6.84
N GLN A 277 13.51 11.47 6.25
CA GLN A 277 13.72 10.35 5.32
C GLN A 277 14.04 10.82 3.90
N ARG A 278 13.64 12.06 3.53
CA ARG A 278 13.89 12.60 2.19
C ARG A 278 15.38 12.80 1.91
N GLU A 279 16.17 13.15 2.94
CA GLU A 279 17.62 13.33 2.84
C GLU A 279 18.38 12.05 2.50
N GLN A 280 17.76 10.88 2.70
CA GLN A 280 18.36 9.57 2.43
C GLN A 280 17.96 9.00 1.06
N LEU A 281 17.16 9.74 0.28
CA LEU A 281 16.74 9.28 -1.04
C LEU A 281 17.90 9.28 -2.02
N LEU A 282 18.02 8.18 -2.75
CA LEU A 282 18.92 8.05 -3.88
C LEU A 282 18.12 7.90 -5.18
N ILE A 283 18.57 8.58 -6.24
CA ILE A 283 18.10 8.35 -7.62
C ILE A 283 19.25 7.68 -8.37
N ASP A 284 19.05 6.45 -8.82
CA ASP A 284 20.08 5.62 -9.47
C ASP A 284 21.38 5.49 -8.65
N GLY A 285 21.26 5.47 -7.31
CA GLY A 285 22.39 5.40 -6.38
C GLY A 285 23.01 6.76 -6.03
N GLU A 286 22.59 7.86 -6.66
CA GLU A 286 23.13 9.20 -6.44
C GLU A 286 22.28 10.01 -5.44
N GLN A 287 22.95 10.84 -4.63
CA GLN A 287 22.28 11.70 -3.66
C GLN A 287 21.39 12.75 -4.32
N THR A 288 20.28 13.06 -3.65
CA THR A 288 19.28 14.02 -4.14
C THR A 288 19.43 15.41 -3.51
N ILE A 289 18.95 16.43 -4.23
CA ILE A 289 18.69 17.77 -3.69
C ILE A 289 17.21 18.11 -3.85
N GLU A 290 16.67 18.93 -2.95
CA GLU A 290 15.25 19.32 -2.95
C GLU A 290 15.10 20.85 -3.14
N PRO A 291 15.19 21.36 -4.38
CA PRO A 291 14.85 22.75 -4.66
C PRO A 291 13.34 22.97 -4.49
N ASP A 292 12.93 24.02 -3.77
CA ASP A 292 11.53 24.37 -3.52
C ASP A 292 11.27 25.88 -3.75
N PHE A 293 10.04 26.21 -4.12
CA PHE A 293 9.61 27.58 -4.32
C PHE A 293 9.20 28.22 -2.99
N LYS A 294 9.95 29.25 -2.57
CA LYS A 294 9.63 29.98 -1.34
C LYS A 294 8.29 30.73 -1.50
N ALA A 295 7.36 30.47 -0.58
CA ALA A 295 6.07 31.18 -0.47
C ALA A 295 5.24 31.21 -1.77
N MET A 296 5.25 30.12 -2.54
CA MET A 296 4.61 30.01 -3.86
C MET A 296 3.16 30.53 -3.90
N HIS A 297 2.33 30.18 -2.92
CA HIS A 297 0.93 30.61 -2.89
C HIS A 297 0.76 32.14 -2.89
N TYR A 298 1.56 32.86 -2.10
CA TYR A 298 1.51 34.31 -2.03
C TYR A 298 2.14 34.96 -3.24
N CYS A 299 3.22 34.39 -3.78
CA CYS A 299 3.81 34.89 -5.03
C CYS A 299 2.78 34.85 -6.17
N LEU A 300 1.98 33.77 -6.25
CA LEU A 300 0.90 33.66 -7.23
C LEU A 300 -0.21 34.69 -6.99
N LEU A 301 -0.66 34.88 -5.75
CA LEU A 301 -1.68 35.89 -5.42
C LEU A 301 -1.22 37.32 -5.76
N TYR A 302 0.01 37.67 -5.41
CA TYR A 302 0.57 38.99 -5.73
C TYR A 302 0.68 39.17 -7.25
N ALA A 303 1.14 38.15 -7.98
CA ALA A 303 1.20 38.19 -9.44
C ALA A 303 -0.17 38.35 -10.10
N MET A 304 -1.24 37.78 -9.52
CA MET A 304 -2.61 37.98 -10.00
C MET A 304 -3.08 39.43 -9.88
N GLU A 305 -2.58 40.16 -8.89
CA GLU A 305 -2.80 41.60 -8.70
C GLU A 305 -1.77 42.47 -9.47
N GLY A 306 -0.89 41.85 -10.25
CA GLY A 306 0.16 42.55 -10.99
C GLY A 306 1.33 43.04 -10.13
N ILE A 307 1.50 42.51 -8.92
CA ILE A 307 2.56 42.89 -7.98
C ILE A 307 3.67 41.84 -7.99
N GLU A 308 4.92 42.27 -8.17
CA GLU A 308 6.08 41.39 -8.05
C GLU A 308 6.48 41.24 -6.58
N LEU A 309 6.34 40.03 -6.04
CA LEU A 309 6.81 39.68 -4.69
C LEU A 309 8.13 38.92 -4.79
N ASN A 310 9.18 39.45 -4.15
CA ASN A 310 10.40 38.69 -3.91
C ASN A 310 10.35 38.05 -2.50
N PRO A 311 10.01 36.77 -2.37
CA PRO A 311 9.83 36.12 -1.06
C PRO A 311 11.15 35.93 -0.29
N LEU A 312 12.31 36.12 -0.92
CA LEU A 312 13.60 36.08 -0.24
C LEU A 312 13.86 37.36 0.55
N ILE A 313 13.36 38.50 0.06
CA ILE A 313 13.50 39.82 0.69
C ILE A 313 12.27 40.13 1.54
N ASN A 314 11.09 39.92 0.99
CA ASN A 314 9.79 40.24 1.57
C ASN A 314 9.02 38.95 1.83
N ASP A 315 9.32 38.28 2.95
CA ASP A 315 8.61 37.06 3.32
C ASP A 315 7.15 37.38 3.69
N PRO A 316 6.16 36.90 2.93
CA PRO A 316 4.75 37.28 3.12
C PRO A 316 4.15 36.72 4.42
N TYR A 317 4.87 35.86 5.13
CA TYR A 317 4.44 35.30 6.41
C TYR A 317 4.98 36.08 7.62
N ILE A 318 5.80 37.13 7.42
CA ILE A 318 6.28 37.99 8.51
C ILE A 318 5.30 39.14 8.71
N ILE A 319 4.62 39.13 9.84
CA ILE A 319 3.70 40.19 10.27
C ILE A 319 4.09 40.62 11.68
N ASN A 320 4.24 41.93 11.89
CA ASN A 320 4.65 42.49 13.19
C ASN A 320 3.68 42.05 14.30
N GLY A 321 4.24 41.56 15.41
CA GLY A 321 3.47 41.11 16.57
C GLY A 321 3.01 39.65 16.52
N TYR A 322 3.34 38.89 15.47
CA TYR A 322 2.92 37.49 15.33
C TYR A 322 4.08 36.55 14.98
N ASP A 323 4.01 35.31 15.45
CA ASP A 323 4.93 34.26 15.05
C ASP A 323 4.71 33.86 13.58
N ARG A 324 5.80 33.74 12.83
CA ARG A 324 5.78 33.42 11.40
C ARG A 324 5.13 32.07 11.10
N LYS A 325 5.33 31.04 11.94
CA LYS A 325 4.72 29.71 11.70
C LYS A 325 3.20 29.79 11.89
N THR A 326 2.75 30.52 12.91
CA THR A 326 1.32 30.79 13.14
C THR A 326 0.68 31.50 11.95
N ILE A 327 1.30 32.58 11.45
CA ILE A 327 0.81 33.29 10.26
C ILE A 327 0.78 32.36 9.05
N LYS A 328 1.86 31.61 8.80
CA LYS A 328 1.90 30.67 7.68
C LYS A 328 0.78 29.64 7.76
N LEU A 329 0.51 29.08 8.94
CA LEU A 329 -0.57 28.12 9.14
C LEU A 329 -1.93 28.77 8.86
N ALA A 330 -2.24 29.88 9.52
CA ALA A 330 -3.51 30.60 9.37
C ALA A 330 -3.76 31.00 7.91
N SER A 331 -2.76 31.59 7.25
CA SER A 331 -2.82 31.99 5.85
C SER A 331 -3.09 30.82 4.91
N LEU A 332 -2.38 29.69 5.07
CA LEU A 332 -2.58 28.53 4.20
C LEU A 332 -3.93 27.86 4.43
N VAL A 333 -4.44 27.86 5.67
CA VAL A 333 -5.79 27.39 5.97
C VAL A 333 -6.82 28.26 5.29
N LEU A 334 -6.75 29.58 5.46
CA LEU A 334 -7.69 30.54 4.86
C LEU A 334 -7.71 30.42 3.33
N LEU A 335 -6.54 30.28 2.72
CA LEU A 335 -6.41 30.18 1.26
C LEU A 335 -7.01 28.89 0.67
N ASN A 336 -7.02 27.80 1.44
CA ASN A 336 -7.48 26.48 0.96
C ASN A 336 -8.86 26.07 1.52
N SER A 337 -9.54 26.93 2.29
CA SER A 337 -10.82 26.62 2.93
C SER A 337 -11.98 27.33 2.26
N GLU A 338 -13.03 26.56 1.93
CA GLU A 338 -14.32 27.11 1.45
C GLU A 338 -15.27 27.45 2.61
N ASN A 339 -14.94 27.03 3.84
CA ASN A 339 -15.80 27.20 5.02
C ASN A 339 -14.94 27.58 6.26
N ILE A 340 -14.88 28.88 6.54
CA ILE A 340 -14.12 29.47 7.66
C ILE A 340 -14.71 29.10 9.04
N PRO A 341 -16.05 29.04 9.25
CA PRO A 341 -16.66 28.64 10.53
C PRO A 341 -16.28 27.26 11.09
N ALA A 342 -15.66 26.37 10.30
CA ALA A 342 -15.29 25.02 10.73
C ALA A 342 -13.91 24.94 11.43
N PHE A 343 -13.30 26.09 11.74
CA PHE A 343 -11.96 26.20 12.32
C PHE A 343 -11.98 26.76 13.75
#